data_AF-T2MDR5-F1
#
_entry.id   AF-T2MDR5-F1
#
_cell.length_a   1.000
_cell.length_b   1.000
_cell.length_c   1.000
_cell.angle_alpha   90.00
_cell.angle_beta   90.00
_cell.angle_gamma   90.00
#
_symmetry.space_group_name_H-M   'P 1'
#
loop_
_entity.id
_entity.type
_entity.pdbx_description
1 polymer ?
#
loop_
_entity_poly.entity_id
_entity_poly.type
_entity_poly.pdbx_seq_one_letter_code
_entity_poly.pdbx_strand_id
1 'polypeptide(L)'
;IQSKRYYVDVKEDSGERGSGDRRDESQERSGNRDDNDELASKSLRIQSKRYYVDVKENSRGRFIKLVEGLPNGTKNRLSFPMSVVPEVRDKLSKFAEFYSKLDTEAEREVPEDGKLHSDDIRSAQRKIYFDLKENKRGIFLRVSCTASYGSSRHTIALPAQGIEEVRDVLSEFIEEYGQDEEPHETPEFQEMRVERKRFYFDSGSNDRGAFLRISEVTSKYRSSITIPKQGLSKFKEILSDVISKIDG
;
A
#
# COMPACT_ATOMS: atom_id res chain seq x y z
N ILE A 1 80.02 -33.53 4.63
CA ILE A 1 80.41 -32.46 3.69
C ILE A 1 79.39 -31.33 3.85
N GLN A 2 79.92 -30.10 3.94
CA GLN A 2 79.31 -28.77 4.11
C GLN A 2 77.86 -28.62 3.57
N SER A 3 76.96 -27.76 4.07
CA SER A 3 77.17 -26.33 4.32
C SER A 3 75.95 -25.66 4.99
N LYS A 4 76.26 -24.88 6.04
CA LYS A 4 75.74 -23.56 6.48
C LYS A 4 74.25 -23.28 6.76
N ARG A 5 74.04 -22.97 8.05
CA ARG A 5 73.05 -22.11 8.70
C ARG A 5 73.06 -20.66 8.16
N TYR A 6 71.93 -19.97 8.26
CA TYR A 6 71.85 -18.62 8.84
C TYR A 6 70.61 -18.52 9.75
N TYR A 7 70.86 -18.17 11.01
CA TYR A 7 69.90 -17.74 12.04
C TYR A 7 69.58 -16.26 11.85
N VAL A 8 68.41 -15.77 12.29
CA VAL A 8 68.33 -14.76 13.38
C VAL A 8 66.98 -14.94 14.11
N ASP A 9 67.09 -15.07 15.41
CA ASP A 9 66.08 -15.19 16.46
C ASP A 9 65.59 -13.78 16.89
N VAL A 10 64.56 -13.71 17.75
CA VAL A 10 64.41 -12.77 18.88
C VAL A 10 62.95 -12.32 19.11
N LYS A 11 62.44 -12.87 20.23
CA LYS A 11 61.53 -12.34 21.27
C LYS A 11 60.02 -12.49 21.15
N GLU A 12 59.56 -13.42 21.98
CA GLU A 12 58.29 -13.44 22.72
C GLU A 12 57.91 -12.08 23.31
N ASP A 13 56.62 -11.73 23.26
CA ASP A 13 55.89 -11.40 24.49
C ASP A 13 54.38 -11.69 24.34
N SER A 14 53.84 -12.10 25.47
CA SER A 14 52.50 -12.54 25.83
C SER A 14 51.42 -11.45 25.76
N GLY A 15 50.15 -11.83 25.54
CA GLY A 15 49.02 -10.89 25.64
C GLY A 15 47.67 -11.38 25.11
N GLU A 16 46.89 -12.00 26.00
CA GLU A 16 45.43 -12.07 26.14
C GLU A 16 44.43 -11.83 24.97
N ARG A 17 43.55 -12.83 24.84
CA ARG A 17 42.10 -12.83 24.51
C ARG A 17 41.43 -11.48 24.14
N GLY A 18 40.84 -11.45 22.95
CA GLY A 18 39.74 -10.55 22.60
C GLY A 18 38.85 -11.16 21.52
N SER A 19 37.68 -11.67 21.92
CA SER A 19 36.60 -12.09 21.02
C SER A 19 36.06 -10.88 20.26
N GLY A 20 36.38 -10.78 18.96
CA GLY A 20 35.85 -9.76 18.06
C GLY A 20 34.72 -10.33 17.20
N ASP A 21 33.50 -10.01 17.60
CA ASP A 21 32.23 -10.18 16.88
C ASP A 21 32.33 -9.59 15.46
N ARG A 22 32.49 -10.45 14.45
CA ARG A 22 32.43 -10.06 13.03
C ARG A 22 30.96 -9.89 12.66
N ARG A 23 30.45 -8.67 12.81
CA ARG A 23 29.18 -8.24 12.25
C ARG A 23 29.22 -8.35 10.73
N ASP A 24 28.31 -9.17 10.23
CA ASP A 24 28.00 -9.34 8.81
C ASP A 24 27.20 -8.12 8.32
N GLU A 25 27.91 -7.03 8.00
CA GLU A 25 27.35 -5.86 7.30
C GLU A 25 27.36 -6.07 5.78
N SER A 26 26.67 -7.10 5.29
CA SER A 26 26.61 -7.32 3.85
C SER A 26 25.31 -7.94 3.35
N GLN A 27 24.15 -7.29 3.57
CA GLN A 27 22.97 -7.47 2.71
C GLN A 27 21.83 -6.47 2.93
N GLU A 28 22.10 -5.16 2.87
CA GLU A 28 21.06 -4.14 2.62
C GLU A 28 21.39 -3.31 1.38
N ARG A 29 21.39 -3.97 0.21
CA ARG A 29 21.35 -3.28 -1.10
C ARG A 29 20.47 -4.04 -2.08
N SER A 30 19.20 -4.21 -1.73
CA SER A 30 18.12 -4.27 -2.74
C SER A 30 17.32 -2.97 -2.65
N GLY A 31 18.00 -1.85 -2.89
CA GLY A 31 17.33 -0.58 -3.10
C GLY A 31 16.60 -0.65 -4.43
N ASN A 32 15.33 -1.07 -4.40
CA ASN A 32 14.36 -0.51 -5.31
C ASN A 32 14.42 1.00 -4.99
N ARG A 33 15.11 1.78 -5.83
CA ARG A 33 14.92 3.24 -5.82
C ARG A 33 13.47 3.43 -6.24
N ASP A 34 12.58 3.44 -5.25
CA ASP A 34 11.21 3.91 -5.41
C ASP A 34 11.35 5.35 -5.96
N ASP A 35 10.78 5.65 -7.13
CA ASP A 35 10.50 7.03 -7.59
C ASP A 35 9.42 7.70 -6.69
N ASN A 36 9.46 7.41 -5.39
CA ASN A 36 8.59 7.96 -4.38
C ASN A 36 9.45 8.57 -3.29
N ASP A 37 9.53 9.90 -3.25
CA ASP A 37 10.20 10.63 -2.18
C ASP A 37 9.42 10.43 -0.88
N GLU A 38 10.10 10.01 0.18
CA GLU A 38 9.48 9.88 1.51
C GLU A 38 9.52 11.25 2.20
N LEU A 39 8.34 11.80 2.47
CA LEU A 39 8.19 13.11 3.10
C LEU A 39 8.14 12.98 4.63
N ALA A 40 7.45 11.95 5.14
CA ALA A 40 7.34 11.67 6.56
C ALA A 40 7.07 10.19 6.80
N SER A 41 7.46 9.69 7.98
CA SER A 41 7.11 8.34 8.44
C SER A 41 6.84 8.34 9.94
N LYS A 42 5.76 7.66 10.35
CA LYS A 42 5.45 7.34 11.74
C LYS A 42 5.29 5.84 11.94
N SER A 43 5.90 5.32 12.99
CA SER A 43 5.74 3.91 13.39
C SER A 43 4.88 3.78 14.64
N LEU A 44 3.87 2.92 14.59
CA LEU A 44 2.98 2.61 15.71
C LEU A 44 3.21 1.16 16.14
N ARG A 45 3.17 0.90 17.45
CA ARG A 45 3.21 -0.46 18.00
C ARG A 45 1.91 -0.73 18.71
N ILE A 46 1.05 -1.52 18.07
CA ILE A 46 -0.28 -1.85 18.56
C ILE A 46 -0.32 -3.34 18.87
N GLN A 47 -0.45 -3.68 20.15
CA GLN A 47 -0.29 -5.05 20.66
C GLN A 47 1.07 -5.68 20.24
N SER A 48 1.03 -6.82 19.55
CA SER A 48 2.20 -7.52 19.03
C SER A 48 2.57 -7.15 17.59
N LYS A 49 1.84 -6.22 16.96
CA LYS A 49 2.06 -5.80 15.58
C LYS A 49 2.70 -4.42 15.50
N ARG A 50 3.45 -4.17 14.44
CA ARG A 50 4.02 -2.85 14.11
C ARG A 50 3.35 -2.32 12.86
N TYR A 51 2.96 -1.06 12.89
CA TYR A 51 2.40 -0.36 11.75
C TYR A 51 3.32 0.78 11.37
N TYR A 52 3.43 1.06 10.07
CA TYR A 52 4.15 2.20 9.53
C TYR A 52 3.18 3.00 8.68
N VAL A 53 3.13 4.30 8.91
CA VAL A 53 2.33 5.25 8.16
C VAL A 53 3.30 6.23 7.52
N ASP A 54 3.46 6.11 6.21
CA ASP A 54 4.46 6.87 5.46
C ASP A 54 3.74 7.83 4.51
N VAL A 55 4.09 9.12 4.55
CA VAL A 55 3.72 10.09 3.51
C VAL A 55 4.79 10.02 2.43
N LYS A 56 4.38 9.72 1.21
CA LYS A 56 5.27 9.67 0.05
C LYS A 56 4.73 10.53 -1.08
N GLU A 57 5.60 10.99 -1.96
CA GLU A 57 5.26 11.80 -3.13
C GLU A 57 5.77 11.14 -4.41
N ASN A 58 4.97 11.15 -5.47
CA ASN A 58 5.40 10.71 -6.79
C ASN A 58 4.80 11.58 -7.89
N SER A 59 5.00 11.21 -9.15
CA SER A 59 4.50 11.95 -10.31
C SER A 59 2.97 12.12 -10.38
N ARG A 60 2.20 11.45 -9.51
CA ARG A 60 0.73 11.55 -9.41
C ARG A 60 0.28 12.39 -8.21
N GLY A 61 1.21 12.88 -7.41
CA GLY A 61 0.97 13.55 -6.13
C GLY A 61 1.34 12.70 -4.93
N ARG A 62 1.02 13.24 -3.76
CA ARG A 62 1.27 12.65 -2.45
C ARG A 62 0.24 11.57 -2.15
N PHE A 63 0.71 10.59 -1.40
CA PHE A 63 -0.11 9.48 -0.96
C PHE A 63 0.40 8.97 0.39
N ILE A 64 -0.50 8.40 1.17
CA ILE A 64 -0.15 7.71 2.40
C ILE A 64 -0.03 6.22 2.12
N LYS A 65 1.07 5.62 2.57
CA LYS A 65 1.30 4.19 2.58
C LYS A 65 1.18 3.66 4.01
N LEU A 66 0.18 2.83 4.26
CA LEU A 66 -0.06 2.19 5.55
C LEU A 66 0.40 0.73 5.47
N VAL A 67 1.39 0.37 6.28
CA VAL A 67 2.02 -0.95 6.29
C VAL A 67 1.75 -1.64 7.62
N GLU A 68 1.21 -2.86 7.57
CA GLU A 68 1.12 -3.78 8.71
C GLU A 68 2.30 -4.76 8.64
N GLY A 69 3.21 -4.68 9.61
CA GLY A 69 4.26 -5.66 9.83
C GLY A 69 3.76 -6.82 10.68
N LEU A 70 3.78 -8.03 10.12
CA LEU A 70 3.42 -9.25 10.82
C LEU A 70 4.65 -9.87 11.51
N PRO A 71 4.46 -10.62 12.63
CA PRO A 71 5.56 -11.25 13.36
C PRO A 71 6.42 -12.22 12.54
N ASN A 72 5.88 -12.77 11.45
CA ASN A 72 6.59 -13.66 10.53
C ASN A 72 7.47 -12.92 9.49
N GLY A 73 7.61 -11.59 9.61
CA GLY A 73 8.36 -10.75 8.67
C GLY A 73 7.58 -10.33 7.42
N THR A 74 6.42 -10.93 7.16
CA THR A 74 5.56 -10.53 6.05
C THR A 74 4.95 -9.14 6.31
N LYS A 75 4.84 -8.33 5.25
CA LYS A 75 4.25 -6.99 5.31
C LYS A 75 3.01 -6.91 4.43
N ASN A 76 1.89 -6.54 5.02
CA ASN A 76 0.70 -6.12 4.29
C ASN A 76 0.75 -4.60 4.09
N ARG A 77 0.22 -4.11 2.98
CA ARG A 77 0.32 -2.69 2.63
C ARG A 77 -0.94 -2.18 1.95
N LEU A 78 -1.33 -0.96 2.29
CA LEU A 78 -2.33 -0.16 1.61
C LEU A 78 -1.72 1.17 1.20
N SER A 79 -2.20 1.75 0.11
CA SER A 79 -1.79 3.08 -0.33
C SER A 79 -3.00 3.88 -0.75
N PHE A 80 -3.13 5.07 -0.20
CA PHE A 80 -4.26 5.97 -0.42
C PHE A 80 -3.74 7.30 -0.98
N PRO A 81 -4.26 7.79 -2.12
CA PRO A 81 -3.98 9.15 -2.56
C PRO A 81 -4.34 10.15 -1.45
N MET A 82 -3.59 11.23 -1.30
CA MET A 82 -3.82 12.21 -0.23
C MET A 82 -5.27 12.74 -0.25
N SER A 83 -5.86 12.91 -1.45
CA SER A 83 -7.26 13.29 -1.65
C SER A 83 -8.30 12.35 -1.03
N VAL A 84 -7.97 11.07 -0.79
CA VAL A 84 -8.88 10.08 -0.18
C VAL A 84 -8.66 9.94 1.32
N VAL A 85 -7.50 10.36 1.84
CA VAL A 85 -7.13 10.20 3.25
C VAL A 85 -8.13 10.85 4.21
N PRO A 86 -8.70 12.06 3.96
CA PRO A 86 -9.70 12.64 4.84
C PRO A 86 -10.91 11.74 5.06
N GLU A 87 -11.44 11.13 4.00
CA GLU A 87 -12.59 10.22 4.12
C GLU A 87 -12.21 8.93 4.87
N VAL A 88 -10.99 8.41 4.66
CA VAL A 88 -10.47 7.27 5.45
C VAL A 88 -10.39 7.62 6.93
N ARG A 89 -9.83 8.80 7.27
CA ARG A 89 -9.73 9.31 8.64
C ARG A 89 -11.10 9.42 9.30
N ASP A 90 -12.09 9.97 8.60
CA ASP A 90 -13.46 10.10 9.12
C ASP A 90 -14.14 8.75 9.34
N LYS A 91 -13.89 7.75 8.46
CA LYS A 91 -14.36 6.38 8.69
C LYS A 91 -13.70 5.78 9.93
N LEU A 92 -12.39 5.96 10.13
CA LEU A 92 -11.71 5.50 11.35
C LEU A 92 -12.31 6.13 12.61
N SER A 93 -12.66 7.42 12.58
CA SER A 93 -13.37 8.09 13.69
C SER A 93 -14.68 7.39 14.02
N LYS A 94 -15.53 7.10 13.02
CA LYS A 94 -16.81 6.40 13.22
C LYS A 94 -16.61 5.00 13.80
N PHE A 95 -15.60 4.26 13.34
CA PHE A 95 -15.30 2.93 13.89
C PHE A 95 -14.74 2.97 15.30
N ALA A 96 -13.94 3.98 15.65
CA ALA A 96 -13.47 4.21 17.01
C ALA A 96 -14.64 4.51 17.95
N GLU A 97 -15.55 5.41 17.55
CA GLU A 97 -16.76 5.72 18.31
C GLU A 97 -17.72 4.53 18.45
N PHE A 98 -17.83 3.69 17.42
CA PHE A 98 -18.61 2.47 17.51
C PHE A 98 -17.97 1.49 18.50
N TYR A 99 -16.64 1.32 18.43
CA TYR A 99 -15.89 0.44 19.31
C TYR A 99 -15.94 0.88 20.78
N SER A 100 -15.87 2.19 21.07
CA SER A 100 -15.96 2.70 22.45
C SER A 100 -17.31 2.46 23.11
N LYS A 101 -18.37 2.26 22.32
CA LYS A 101 -19.72 1.92 22.79
C LYS A 101 -19.98 0.41 22.88
N LEU A 102 -19.08 -0.43 22.34
CA LEU A 102 -19.20 -1.87 22.46
C LEU A 102 -18.85 -2.30 23.89
N ASP A 103 -19.76 -3.04 24.52
CA ASP A 103 -19.44 -3.77 25.74
C ASP A 103 -18.55 -4.96 25.36
N THR A 104 -17.23 -4.80 25.53
CA THR A 104 -16.22 -5.80 25.16
C THR A 104 -16.29 -7.09 25.98
N GLU A 105 -17.00 -7.10 27.11
CA GLU A 105 -17.10 -8.25 28.05
C GLU A 105 -18.41 -9.02 27.91
N ALA A 106 -19.43 -8.46 27.26
CA ALA A 106 -20.68 -9.16 26.99
C ALA A 106 -20.47 -10.32 26.00
N GLU A 107 -20.88 -11.53 26.40
CA GLU A 107 -21.06 -12.64 25.46
C GLU A 107 -22.10 -12.25 24.41
N ARG A 108 -21.66 -12.11 23.16
CA ARG A 108 -22.52 -11.78 22.03
C ARG A 108 -22.47 -12.89 21.00
N GLU A 109 -23.64 -13.23 20.44
CA GLU A 109 -23.70 -14.10 19.27
C GLU A 109 -23.10 -13.36 18.08
N VAL A 110 -21.82 -13.61 17.82
CA VAL A 110 -21.14 -13.08 16.63
C VAL A 110 -21.56 -13.93 15.43
N PRO A 111 -21.93 -13.31 14.29
CA PRO A 111 -22.15 -14.04 13.05
C PRO A 111 -20.97 -14.95 12.71
N GLU A 112 -21.21 -16.02 11.94
CA GLU A 112 -20.17 -16.98 11.55
C GLU A 112 -18.97 -16.30 10.86
N ASP A 113 -19.24 -15.21 10.13
CA ASP A 113 -18.19 -14.43 9.46
C ASP A 113 -17.43 -13.48 10.39
N GLY A 114 -17.83 -13.35 11.65
CA GLY A 114 -17.19 -12.53 12.67
C GLY A 114 -17.47 -11.04 12.57
N LYS A 115 -18.38 -10.56 11.70
CA LYS A 115 -18.57 -9.13 11.46
C LYS A 115 -19.49 -8.47 12.49
N LEU A 116 -19.04 -7.35 13.04
CA LEU A 116 -19.79 -6.50 13.96
C LEU A 116 -20.34 -5.25 13.27
N HIS A 117 -19.55 -4.63 12.39
CA HIS A 117 -19.95 -3.44 11.64
C HIS A 117 -19.21 -3.37 10.31
N SER A 118 -19.80 -2.75 9.29
CA SER A 118 -19.19 -2.62 7.97
C SER A 118 -19.56 -1.32 7.30
N ASP A 119 -18.59 -0.73 6.61
CA ASP A 119 -18.77 0.49 5.82
C ASP A 119 -17.79 0.46 4.63
N ASP A 120 -18.03 1.30 3.62
CA ASP A 120 -17.18 1.41 2.46
C ASP A 120 -16.98 2.86 1.99
N ILE A 121 -15.86 3.08 1.32
CA ILE A 121 -15.57 4.28 0.53
C ILE A 121 -15.61 3.89 -0.95
N ARG A 122 -16.37 4.65 -1.73
CA ARG A 122 -16.51 4.48 -3.17
C ARG A 122 -15.86 5.65 -3.88
N SER A 123 -14.59 5.50 -4.22
CA SER A 123 -13.94 6.38 -5.21
C SER A 123 -14.09 5.75 -6.60
N ALA A 124 -14.11 6.58 -7.64
CA ALA A 124 -14.28 6.15 -9.03
C ALA A 124 -13.27 5.05 -9.43
N GLN A 125 -12.03 5.13 -8.94
CA GLN A 125 -10.95 4.18 -9.27
C GLN A 125 -10.73 3.06 -8.24
N ARG A 126 -11.26 3.17 -7.01
CA ARG A 126 -10.97 2.23 -5.89
C ARG A 126 -12.14 2.12 -4.92
N LYS A 127 -12.39 0.88 -4.46
CA LYS A 127 -13.29 0.60 -3.34
C LYS A 127 -12.48 0.20 -2.11
N ILE A 128 -12.71 0.90 -1.01
CA ILE A 128 -12.08 0.60 0.28
C ILE A 128 -13.18 0.09 1.20
N TYR A 129 -13.02 -1.13 1.70
CA TYR A 129 -13.96 -1.78 2.61
C TYR A 129 -13.39 -1.75 4.02
N PHE A 130 -14.23 -1.41 4.98
CA PHE A 130 -13.94 -1.40 6.40
C PHE A 130 -14.89 -2.40 7.07
N ASP A 131 -14.35 -3.50 7.58
CA ASP A 131 -15.13 -4.47 8.35
C ASP A 131 -14.58 -4.52 9.78
N LEU A 132 -15.34 -4.08 10.77
CA LEU A 132 -15.02 -4.32 12.17
C LEU A 132 -15.45 -5.74 12.52
N LYS A 133 -14.50 -6.54 12.99
CA LYS A 133 -14.68 -7.98 13.18
C LYS A 133 -14.18 -8.43 14.54
N GLU A 134 -14.78 -9.49 15.04
CA GLU A 134 -14.38 -10.17 16.27
C GLU A 134 -13.92 -11.59 15.97
N ASN A 135 -12.84 -12.00 16.62
CA ASN A 135 -12.38 -13.38 16.62
C ASN A 135 -11.85 -13.75 18.01
N LYS A 136 -11.33 -14.97 18.17
CA LYS A 136 -10.76 -15.47 19.44
C LYS A 136 -9.63 -14.62 20.03
N ARG A 137 -9.01 -13.74 19.23
CA ARG A 137 -7.91 -12.84 19.66
C ARG A 137 -8.41 -11.44 20.01
N GLY A 138 -9.70 -11.15 19.82
CA GLY A 138 -10.32 -9.86 20.09
C GLY A 138 -10.88 -9.20 18.83
N ILE A 139 -11.21 -7.91 18.99
CA ILE A 139 -11.86 -7.09 17.96
C ILE A 139 -10.78 -6.37 17.13
N PHE A 140 -10.96 -6.37 15.81
CA PHE A 140 -10.05 -5.75 14.85
C PHE A 140 -10.81 -5.17 13.66
N LEU A 141 -10.31 -4.06 13.13
CA LEU A 141 -10.77 -3.46 11.89
C LEU A 141 -9.98 -4.03 10.72
N ARG A 142 -10.67 -4.72 9.83
CA ARG A 142 -10.12 -5.16 8.54
C ARG A 142 -10.36 -4.09 7.50
N VAL A 143 -9.28 -3.49 7.00
CA VAL A 143 -9.34 -2.52 5.90
C VAL A 143 -8.85 -3.21 4.64
N SER A 144 -9.70 -3.27 3.61
CA SER A 144 -9.38 -3.93 2.34
C SER A 144 -9.60 -2.99 1.15
N CYS A 145 -8.56 -2.77 0.35
CA CYS A 145 -8.65 -2.01 -0.89
C CYS A 145 -8.67 -2.96 -2.07
N THR A 146 -9.66 -2.84 -2.95
CA THR A 146 -9.57 -3.47 -4.27
C THR A 146 -8.54 -2.70 -5.08
N ALA A 147 -7.56 -3.39 -5.66
CA ALA A 147 -6.67 -2.75 -6.61
C ALA A 147 -7.50 -2.12 -7.75
N SER A 148 -7.09 -0.93 -8.22
CA SER A 148 -7.69 -0.31 -9.42
C SER A 148 -7.67 -1.28 -10.61
N TYR A 149 -6.68 -2.20 -10.63
CA TYR A 149 -6.46 -3.14 -11.72
C TYR A 149 -6.13 -4.56 -11.23
N GLY A 150 -7.11 -5.45 -11.30
CA GLY A 150 -6.95 -6.89 -11.03
C GLY A 150 -7.87 -7.42 -9.93
N SER A 151 -7.83 -8.73 -9.69
CA SER A 151 -8.56 -9.40 -8.59
C SER A 151 -7.81 -9.33 -7.25
N SER A 152 -6.62 -8.73 -7.20
CA SER A 152 -5.83 -8.63 -5.97
C SER A 152 -6.45 -7.58 -5.04
N ARG A 153 -6.91 -8.05 -3.88
CA ARG A 153 -7.35 -7.22 -2.77
C ARG A 153 -6.19 -7.12 -1.79
N HIS A 154 -5.72 -5.91 -1.54
CA HIS A 154 -4.77 -5.67 -0.47
C HIS A 154 -5.55 -5.43 0.82
N THR A 155 -5.09 -6.01 1.93
CA THR A 155 -5.80 -5.96 3.20
C THR A 155 -4.80 -5.77 4.32
N ILE A 156 -5.16 -4.95 5.31
CA ILE A 156 -4.51 -4.93 6.61
C ILE A 156 -5.54 -5.26 7.70
N ALA A 157 -5.07 -5.73 8.84
CA ALA A 157 -5.89 -5.94 10.04
C ALA A 157 -5.34 -5.13 11.22
N LEU A 158 -6.09 -4.12 11.65
CA LEU A 158 -5.75 -3.20 12.74
C LEU A 158 -6.52 -3.60 14.01
N PRO A 159 -5.86 -3.94 15.14
CA PRO A 159 -6.55 -4.12 16.41
C PRO A 159 -7.41 -2.91 16.76
N ALA A 160 -8.61 -3.12 17.30
CA ALA A 160 -9.57 -2.05 17.49
C ALA A 160 -9.06 -0.94 18.42
N GLN A 161 -8.21 -1.28 19.40
CA GLN A 161 -7.59 -0.32 20.32
C GLN A 161 -6.67 0.68 19.61
N GLY A 162 -6.10 0.33 18.46
CA GLY A 162 -5.19 1.20 17.71
C GLY A 162 -5.87 1.97 16.58
N ILE A 163 -7.20 1.93 16.46
CA ILE A 163 -7.93 2.69 15.42
C ILE A 163 -7.73 4.19 15.61
N GLU A 164 -7.83 4.67 16.86
CA GLU A 164 -7.65 6.09 17.19
C GLU A 164 -6.24 6.58 16.92
N GLU A 165 -5.21 5.80 17.31
CA GLU A 165 -3.82 6.15 17.04
C GLU A 165 -3.55 6.34 15.54
N VAL A 166 -4.08 5.44 14.70
CA VAL A 166 -3.95 5.58 13.23
C VAL A 166 -4.73 6.80 12.73
N ARG A 167 -5.97 7.03 13.21
CA ARG A 167 -6.78 8.22 12.87
C ARG A 167 -6.03 9.52 13.18
N ASP A 168 -5.37 9.59 14.32
CA ASP A 168 -4.67 10.80 14.77
C ASP A 168 -3.44 11.06 13.91
N VAL A 169 -2.66 10.02 13.59
CA VAL A 169 -1.55 10.13 12.63
C VAL A 169 -2.04 10.59 11.24
N LEU A 170 -3.16 10.05 10.76
CA LEU A 170 -3.73 10.52 9.48
C LEU A 170 -4.16 11.99 9.56
N SER A 171 -4.72 12.43 10.69
CA SER A 171 -5.15 13.82 10.86
C SER A 171 -3.97 14.79 10.81
N GLU A 172 -2.90 14.47 11.53
CA GLU A 172 -1.65 15.24 11.51
C GLU A 172 -1.05 15.31 10.10
N PHE A 173 -0.98 14.18 9.40
CA PHE A 173 -0.43 14.16 8.04
C PHE A 173 -1.30 14.89 7.01
N ILE A 174 -2.64 14.89 7.17
CA ILE A 174 -3.51 15.72 6.34
C ILE A 174 -3.22 17.20 6.59
N GLU A 175 -3.07 17.60 7.85
CA GLU A 175 -2.81 18.99 8.21
C GLU A 175 -1.45 19.47 7.70
N GLU A 176 -0.40 18.66 7.82
CA GLU A 176 0.96 19.06 7.44
C GLU A 176 1.24 18.88 5.93
N TYR A 177 0.73 17.81 5.31
CA TYR A 177 1.08 17.44 3.93
C TYR A 177 -0.10 17.48 2.95
N GLY A 178 -1.31 17.87 3.38
CA GLY A 178 -2.49 17.94 2.52
C GLY A 178 -2.81 19.32 1.94
N GLN A 179 -2.11 20.38 2.34
CA GLN A 179 -2.51 21.77 2.04
C GLN A 179 -1.98 22.35 0.72
N ASP A 180 -0.93 21.76 0.15
CA ASP A 180 -0.18 22.34 -1.00
C ASP A 180 -0.27 21.52 -2.29
N GLU A 181 -1.27 20.64 -2.44
CA GLU A 181 -1.47 19.98 -3.72
C GLU A 181 -2.28 20.89 -4.65
N GLU A 182 -1.61 21.52 -5.62
CA GLU A 182 -2.31 21.76 -6.88
C GLU A 182 -2.81 20.39 -7.37
N PRO A 183 -4.12 20.21 -7.62
CA PRO A 183 -4.64 18.92 -8.05
C PRO A 183 -3.84 18.46 -9.26
N HIS A 184 -3.02 17.43 -9.10
CA HIS A 184 -2.53 16.68 -10.25
C HIS A 184 -3.78 16.02 -10.83
N GLU A 185 -4.42 16.70 -11.78
CA GLU A 185 -5.56 16.21 -12.53
C GLU A 185 -5.11 14.99 -13.33
N THR A 186 -5.06 13.83 -12.69
CA THR A 186 -5.17 12.58 -13.42
C THR A 186 -6.51 12.64 -14.13
N PRO A 187 -6.56 12.42 -15.45
CA PRO A 187 -7.80 12.49 -16.22
C PRO A 187 -8.94 11.79 -15.49
N GLU A 188 -10.10 12.45 -15.47
CA GLU A 188 -11.30 11.93 -14.82
C GLU A 188 -11.53 10.48 -15.21
N PHE A 189 -11.92 9.67 -14.24
CA PHE A 189 -12.23 8.27 -14.46
C PHE A 189 -13.33 8.15 -15.53
N GLN A 190 -13.01 7.52 -16.65
CA GLN A 190 -13.97 7.27 -17.71
C GLN A 190 -14.40 5.80 -17.68
N GLU A 191 -15.70 5.57 -17.59
CA GLU A 191 -16.30 4.26 -17.78
C GLU A 191 -17.32 4.27 -18.90
N MET A 192 -17.45 3.14 -19.57
CA MET A 192 -18.49 2.92 -20.56
C MET A 192 -19.15 1.56 -20.29
N ARG A 193 -20.46 1.48 -20.46
CA ARG A 193 -21.19 0.21 -20.41
C ARG A 193 -21.76 -0.11 -21.78
N VAL A 194 -21.45 -1.32 -22.26
CA VAL A 194 -22.02 -1.88 -23.49
C VAL A 194 -22.56 -3.26 -23.14
N GLU A 195 -23.88 -3.45 -23.28
CA GLU A 195 -24.57 -4.69 -22.91
C GLU A 195 -24.29 -5.16 -21.45
N ARG A 196 -23.68 -6.34 -21.30
CA ARG A 196 -23.26 -6.96 -20.04
C ARG A 196 -21.79 -6.66 -19.69
N LYS A 197 -21.12 -5.83 -20.48
CA LYS A 197 -19.71 -5.47 -20.32
C LYS A 197 -19.57 -4.05 -19.77
N ARG A 198 -18.61 -3.86 -18.87
CA ARG A 198 -18.14 -2.56 -18.41
C ARG A 198 -16.71 -2.37 -18.88
N PHE A 199 -16.42 -1.21 -19.46
CA PHE A 199 -15.08 -0.80 -19.85
C PHE A 199 -14.63 0.33 -18.95
N TYR A 200 -13.42 0.23 -18.44
CA TYR A 200 -12.77 1.25 -17.62
C TYR A 200 -11.55 1.80 -18.37
N PHE A 201 -11.43 3.13 -18.40
CA PHE A 201 -10.37 3.87 -19.09
C PHE A 201 -9.56 4.63 -18.06
N ASP A 202 -8.47 4.00 -17.65
CA ASP A 202 -7.73 4.44 -16.50
C ASP A 202 -6.38 5.02 -16.90
N SER A 203 -6.15 6.27 -16.56
CA SER A 203 -4.82 6.87 -16.64
C SER A 203 -3.95 6.34 -15.49
N GLY A 204 -2.75 5.87 -15.83
CA GLY A 204 -1.77 5.39 -14.86
C GLY A 204 -0.38 5.94 -15.15
N SER A 205 0.50 5.87 -14.16
CA SER A 205 1.93 6.19 -14.30
C SER A 205 2.73 5.17 -13.50
N ASN A 206 3.90 4.79 -14.02
CA ASN A 206 4.92 4.01 -13.34
C ASN A 206 6.31 4.49 -13.81
N ASP A 207 7.38 3.81 -13.39
CA ASP A 207 8.78 4.15 -13.71
C ASP A 207 9.07 4.16 -15.23
N ARG A 208 8.18 3.57 -16.05
CA ARG A 208 8.28 3.56 -17.53
C ARG A 208 7.50 4.72 -18.18
N GLY A 209 6.85 5.56 -17.38
CA GLY A 209 6.04 6.69 -17.80
C GLY A 209 4.53 6.47 -17.71
N ALA A 210 3.79 7.48 -18.14
CA ALA A 210 2.34 7.45 -18.15
C ALA A 210 1.77 6.46 -19.19
N PHE A 211 0.59 5.92 -18.91
CA PHE A 211 -0.12 4.98 -19.77
C PHE A 211 -1.64 5.09 -19.61
N LEU A 212 -2.37 4.60 -20.60
CA LEU A 212 -3.81 4.32 -20.50
C LEU A 212 -4.01 2.81 -20.34
N ARG A 213 -4.77 2.39 -19.35
CA ARG A 213 -5.22 1.01 -19.23
C ARG A 213 -6.70 0.93 -19.56
N ILE A 214 -7.04 0.07 -20.50
CA ILE A 214 -8.44 -0.21 -20.86
C ILE A 214 -8.78 -1.58 -20.29
N SER A 215 -9.72 -1.63 -19.34
CA SER A 215 -10.17 -2.88 -18.72
C SER A 215 -11.58 -3.24 -19.17
N GLU A 216 -11.78 -4.44 -19.70
CA GLU A 216 -13.10 -5.04 -19.92
C GLU A 216 -13.49 -5.90 -18.71
N VAL A 217 -14.68 -5.69 -18.16
CA VAL A 217 -15.21 -6.42 -17.00
C VAL A 217 -16.61 -6.95 -17.28
N THR A 218 -16.78 -8.25 -17.07
CA THR A 218 -18.07 -8.94 -17.08
C THR A 218 -18.36 -9.56 -15.71
N SER A 219 -19.45 -10.31 -15.58
CA SER A 219 -19.70 -11.13 -14.38
C SER A 219 -18.76 -12.32 -14.26
N LYS A 220 -18.13 -12.76 -15.36
CA LYS A 220 -17.34 -14.00 -15.42
C LYS A 220 -15.84 -13.76 -15.49
N TYR A 221 -15.40 -12.65 -16.08
CA TYR A 221 -13.98 -12.37 -16.27
C TYR A 221 -13.68 -10.87 -16.31
N ARG A 222 -12.40 -10.56 -16.10
CA ARG A 222 -11.80 -9.24 -16.28
C ARG A 222 -10.56 -9.39 -17.16
N SER A 223 -10.51 -8.62 -18.24
CA SER A 223 -9.35 -8.53 -19.15
C SER A 223 -8.91 -7.07 -19.26
N SER A 224 -7.65 -6.81 -19.62
CA SER A 224 -7.18 -5.44 -19.79
C SER A 224 -5.95 -5.34 -20.68
N ILE A 225 -5.85 -4.23 -21.41
CA ILE A 225 -4.66 -3.83 -22.16
C ILE A 225 -4.05 -2.57 -21.56
N THR A 226 -2.73 -2.40 -21.69
CA THR A 226 -2.02 -1.18 -21.27
C THR A 226 -1.33 -0.55 -22.47
N ILE A 227 -1.62 0.72 -22.72
CA ILE A 227 -1.13 1.49 -23.86
C ILE A 227 -0.24 2.61 -23.31
N PRO A 228 1.08 2.58 -23.52
CA PRO A 228 1.97 3.66 -23.10
C PRO A 228 1.56 5.00 -23.72
N LYS A 229 1.75 6.11 -23.00
CA LYS A 229 1.37 7.48 -23.43
C LYS A 229 1.89 7.80 -24.84
N GLN A 230 3.11 7.41 -25.15
CA GLN A 230 3.74 7.60 -26.46
C GLN A 230 3.00 6.92 -27.63
N GLY A 231 2.22 5.88 -27.37
CA GLY A 231 1.44 5.16 -28.38
C GLY A 231 -0.01 5.62 -28.52
N LEU A 232 -0.49 6.51 -27.65
CA LEU A 232 -1.92 6.87 -27.60
C LEU A 232 -2.40 7.58 -28.86
N SER A 233 -1.61 8.49 -29.42
CA SER A 233 -1.97 9.21 -30.65
C SER A 233 -2.19 8.24 -31.81
N LYS A 234 -1.24 7.33 -32.04
CA LYS A 234 -1.34 6.30 -33.09
C LYS A 234 -2.49 5.31 -32.82
N PHE A 235 -2.71 4.95 -31.56
CA PHE A 235 -3.84 4.10 -31.18
C PHE A 235 -5.18 4.76 -31.53
N LYS A 236 -5.34 6.06 -31.24
CA LYS A 236 -6.53 6.84 -31.59
C LYS A 236 -6.75 6.88 -33.11
N GLU A 237 -5.71 7.16 -33.88
CA GLU A 237 -5.78 7.19 -35.36
C GLU A 237 -6.27 5.86 -35.94
N ILE A 238 -5.62 4.75 -35.54
CA ILE A 238 -6.02 3.41 -36.01
C ILE A 238 -7.45 3.08 -35.59
N LEU A 239 -7.86 3.44 -34.36
CA LEU A 239 -9.21 3.20 -33.88
C LEU A 239 -10.24 3.99 -34.70
N SER A 240 -9.98 5.27 -34.98
CA SER A 240 -10.83 6.11 -35.83
C SER A 240 -10.96 5.54 -37.25
N ASP A 241 -9.86 5.09 -37.84
CA ASP A 241 -9.86 4.45 -39.17
C ASP A 241 -10.71 3.16 -39.18
N VAL A 242 -10.58 2.34 -38.14
CA VAL A 242 -11.38 1.10 -38.00
C VAL A 242 -12.86 1.44 -37.85
N ILE A 243 -13.23 2.42 -37.02
CA ILE A 243 -14.62 2.87 -36.85
C ILE A 243 -15.20 3.33 -38.19
N SER A 244 -14.47 4.18 -38.93
CA SER A 244 -14.92 4.69 -40.22
C SER A 244 -15.20 3.60 -41.25
N LYS A 245 -14.49 2.47 -41.18
CA LYS A 245 -14.68 1.30 -42.07
C LYS A 245 -15.81 0.38 -41.63
N ILE A 246 -16.24 0.46 -40.38
CA ILE A 246 -17.36 -0.32 -39.85
C ILE A 246 -18.68 0.43 -40.11
N ASP A 247 -18.64 1.76 -39.99
CA ASP A 247 -19.82 2.62 -40.15
C ASP A 247 -20.14 2.98 -41.62
N GLY A 248 -19.17 2.81 -42.52
CA GLY A 248 -19.31 3.02 -43.98
C GLY A 248 -19.60 1.72 -44.73
#